data_AF-A0A3D3CHS7-F1
#
_entry.id   AF-A0A3D3CHS7-F1
#
_cell.length_a   1.000
_cell.length_b   1.000
_cell.length_c   1.000
_cell.angle_alpha   90.00
_cell.angle_beta   90.00
_cell.angle_gamma   90.00
#
_symmetry.space_group_name_H-M   'P 1'
#
loop_
_entity.id
_entity.type
_entity.pdbx_description
1 polymer ?
#
loop_
_entity_poly.entity_id
_entity_poly.type
_entity_poly.pdbx_seq_one_letter_code
_entity_poly.pdbx_strand_id
1 'polypeptide(L)'
;DTRPLADFLPTLTIAAKNLATEMTNYNVEGKDLHGEPSITGEHVQNNRSVREMLGQRGIMPEELPASEDIKKLERSVKSQERKIAAEAGKLPEAENGEDSADDEGV
;
A
#
# COMPACT_ATOMS: atom_id res chain seq x y z
N ASP A 1 20.35 5.67 14.56
CA ASP A 1 19.65 4.83 13.57
C ASP A 1 18.29 4.47 14.18
N THR A 2 17.24 5.19 13.79
CA THR A 2 15.88 5.10 14.37
C THR A 2 14.90 4.79 13.25
N ARG A 3 15.16 3.70 12.52
CA ARG A 3 14.23 3.22 11.50
C ARG A 3 13.07 2.51 12.21
N PRO A 4 11.81 2.92 11.97
CA PRO A 4 10.66 2.25 12.54
C PRO A 4 10.64 0.78 12.13
N LEU A 5 10.29 -0.12 13.06
CA LEU A 5 10.15 -1.55 12.77
C LEU A 5 9.18 -1.84 11.61
N ALA A 6 8.23 -0.92 11.39
CA ALA A 6 7.27 -0.96 10.29
C ALA A 6 7.93 -0.98 8.90
N ASP A 7 9.13 -0.40 8.73
CA ASP A 7 9.85 -0.36 7.44
C ASP A 7 10.30 -1.77 6.98
N PHE A 8 10.26 -2.77 7.86
CA PHE A 8 10.70 -4.14 7.60
C PHE A 8 9.57 -5.17 7.68
N LEU A 9 8.35 -4.73 7.99
CA LEU A 9 7.21 -5.64 8.07
C LEU A 9 6.69 -5.96 6.67
N PRO A 10 6.52 -7.25 6.33
CA PRO A 10 5.86 -7.65 5.09
C PRO A 10 4.46 -7.03 5.00
N THR A 11 4.07 -6.57 3.80
CA THR A 11 2.73 -5.98 3.56
C THR A 11 1.61 -6.89 4.04
N LEU A 12 1.80 -8.21 3.89
CA LEU A 12 0.85 -9.22 4.36
C LEU A 12 0.68 -9.20 5.89
N THR A 13 1.78 -9.06 6.63
CA THR A 13 1.76 -8.97 8.10
C THR A 13 1.07 -7.68 8.57
N ILE A 14 1.26 -6.56 7.84
CA ILE A 14 0.56 -5.29 8.11
C ILE A 14 -0.94 -5.45 7.86
N ALA A 15 -1.32 -6.01 6.72
CA ALA A 15 -2.72 -6.24 6.37
C ALA A 15 -3.42 -7.15 7.38
N ALA A 16 -2.75 -8.21 7.82
CA ALA A 16 -3.26 -9.11 8.85
C ALA A 16 -3.52 -8.38 10.18
N LYS A 17 -2.62 -7.48 10.59
CA LYS A 17 -2.80 -6.69 11.82
C LYS A 17 -3.97 -5.72 11.72
N ASN A 18 -4.09 -5.03 10.58
CA ASN A 18 -5.22 -4.14 10.32
C ASN A 18 -6.54 -4.91 10.36
N LEU A 19 -6.60 -6.09 9.74
CA LEU A 19 -7.78 -6.96 9.79
C LEU A 19 -8.16 -7.31 11.24
N ALA A 20 -7.20 -7.71 12.08
CA ALA A 20 -7.48 -8.02 13.48
C ALA A 20 -8.00 -6.79 14.26
N THR A 21 -7.51 -5.59 13.96
CA THR A 21 -8.01 -4.34 14.53
C THR A 21 -9.45 -4.06 14.12
N GLU A 22 -9.75 -4.15 12.82
CA GLU A 22 -11.11 -3.93 12.32
C GLU A 22 -12.11 -4.95 12.89
N MET A 23 -11.71 -6.23 12.99
CA MET A 23 -12.52 -7.25 13.66
C MET A 23 -12.77 -6.93 15.14
N THR A 24 -11.78 -6.35 15.81
CA THR A 24 -11.93 -5.91 17.21
C THR A 24 -12.93 -4.76 17.30
N ASN A 25 -12.80 -3.73 16.46
CA ASN A 25 -13.73 -2.59 16.45
C ASN A 25 -15.18 -3.05 16.22
N TYR A 26 -15.40 -3.92 15.23
CA TYR A 26 -16.71 -4.49 14.94
C TYR A 26 -17.30 -5.26 16.12
N ASN A 27 -16.50 -6.12 16.77
CA ASN A 27 -16.97 -6.93 17.89
C ASN A 27 -17.17 -6.11 19.17
N VAL A 28 -16.41 -5.04 19.38
CA VAL A 28 -16.57 -4.13 20.51
C VAL A 28 -17.94 -3.46 20.45
N GLU A 29 -18.35 -2.96 19.28
CA GLU A 29 -19.68 -2.40 19.08
C GLU A 29 -20.78 -3.46 19.20
N GLY A 30 -20.59 -4.62 18.57
CA GLY A 30 -21.61 -5.68 18.54
C GLY A 30 -21.84 -6.41 19.86
N LYS A 31 -20.82 -6.51 20.72
CA LYS A 31 -20.88 -7.18 22.03
C LYS A 31 -20.96 -6.19 23.20
N ASP A 32 -21.05 -4.89 22.92
CA ASP A 32 -21.06 -3.81 23.91
C ASP A 32 -19.90 -3.91 24.92
N LEU A 33 -18.68 -4.10 24.40
CA LEU A 33 -17.49 -4.26 25.23
C LEU A 33 -17.01 -2.90 25.76
N HIS A 34 -16.77 -2.82 27.07
CA HIS A 34 -16.31 -1.60 27.73
C HIS A 34 -14.99 -1.78 28.45
N GLY A 35 -14.14 -0.75 28.36
CA GLY A 35 -12.86 -0.68 29.06
C GLY A 35 -11.75 -1.50 28.40
N GLU A 36 -10.51 -1.15 28.72
CA GLU A 36 -9.31 -1.75 28.15
C GLU A 36 -9.24 -3.29 28.29
N PRO A 37 -9.53 -3.92 29.45
CA PRO A 37 -9.28 -5.35 29.61
C PRO A 37 -10.14 -6.24 28.70
N SER A 38 -11.40 -5.86 28.51
CA SER A 38 -12.36 -6.60 27.67
C SER A 38 -12.00 -6.48 26.19
N ILE A 39 -11.68 -5.27 25.74
CA ILE A 39 -11.24 -4.97 24.38
C ILE A 39 -9.89 -5.65 24.09
N THR A 40 -8.99 -5.69 25.08
CA THR A 40 -7.69 -6.38 24.94
C THR A 40 -7.87 -7.88 24.76
N GLY A 41 -8.76 -8.52 25.52
CA GLY A 41 -9.09 -9.93 25.34
C GLY A 41 -9.60 -10.23 23.94
N GLU A 42 -10.53 -9.41 23.45
CA GLU A 42 -11.05 -9.49 22.08
C GLU A 42 -9.95 -9.29 21.04
N HIS A 43 -9.08 -8.30 21.22
CA HIS A 43 -7.97 -8.04 20.31
C HIS A 43 -6.97 -9.19 20.24
N VAL A 44 -6.58 -9.76 21.39
CA VAL A 44 -5.69 -10.93 21.44
C VAL A 44 -6.31 -12.13 20.73
N GLN A 45 -7.61 -12.36 20.93
CA GLN A 45 -8.33 -13.44 20.27
C GLN A 45 -8.39 -13.23 18.75
N ASN A 46 -8.74 -12.04 18.28
CA ASN A 46 -8.76 -11.72 16.86
C ASN A 46 -7.39 -11.87 16.19
N ASN A 47 -6.31 -11.42 16.83
CA ASN A 47 -4.95 -11.62 16.31
C ASN A 47 -4.57 -13.11 16.22
N ARG A 48 -5.02 -13.94 17.18
CA ARG A 48 -4.80 -15.39 17.13
C ARG A 48 -5.56 -16.01 15.96
N SER A 49 -6.84 -15.68 15.80
CA SER A 49 -7.68 -16.21 14.73
C SER A 49 -7.18 -15.83 13.33
N VAL A 50 -6.71 -14.59 13.14
CA VAL A 50 -6.11 -14.17 11.86
C VAL A 50 -4.83 -14.95 11.58
N ARG A 51 -3.98 -15.20 12.60
CA ARG A 51 -2.78 -16.04 12.42
C ARG A 51 -3.14 -17.47 12.04
N GLU A 52 -4.12 -18.07 12.70
CA GLU A 52 -4.58 -19.43 12.39
C GLU A 52 -5.14 -19.52 10.96
N MET A 53 -5.93 -18.53 10.52
CA MET A 53 -6.45 -18.43 9.15
C MET A 53 -5.31 -18.41 8.11
N LEU A 54 -4.26 -17.64 8.36
CA LEU A 54 -3.09 -17.57 7.48
C LEU A 54 -2.30 -18.88 7.51
N GLY A 55 -2.12 -19.47 8.70
CA GLY A 55 -1.45 -20.75 8.88
C GLY A 55 -2.14 -21.90 8.13
N GLN A 56 -3.47 -21.92 8.07
CA GLN A 56 -4.24 -22.89 7.26
C GLN A 56 -3.93 -22.80 5.76
N ARG A 57 -3.48 -21.64 5.28
CA ARG A 57 -3.05 -21.42 3.88
C ARG A 57 -1.54 -21.63 3.70
N GLY A 58 -0.83 -22.10 4.73
CA GLY A 58 0.61 -22.28 4.72
C GLY A 58 1.39 -20.97 4.87
N ILE A 59 0.76 -19.92 5.38
CA ILE A 59 1.38 -18.60 5.54
C ILE A 59 1.62 -18.36 7.03
N MET A 60 2.89 -18.31 7.43
CA MET A 60 3.31 -17.98 8.80
C MET A 60 3.82 -16.52 8.86
N PRO A 61 3.02 -15.55 9.37
CA PRO A 61 3.37 -14.13 9.32
C PRO A 61 4.71 -13.78 9.98
N GLU A 62 5.10 -14.54 11.00
CA GLU A 62 6.36 -14.43 11.75
C GLU A 62 7.58 -15.02 11.03
N GLU A 63 7.39 -15.93 10.07
CA GLU A 63 8.47 -16.55 9.29
C GLU A 63 8.62 -15.90 7.91
N LEU A 64 7.71 -14.99 7.55
CA LEU A 64 7.84 -14.24 6.31
C LEU A 64 9.16 -13.47 6.31
N PRO A 65 9.96 -13.54 5.22
CA PRO A 65 11.16 -12.76 5.11
C PRO A 65 10.79 -11.28 5.28
N ALA A 66 11.59 -10.53 6.03
CA ALA A 66 11.42 -9.08 6.12
C ALA A 66 11.28 -8.51 4.70
N SER A 67 10.33 -7.60 4.51
CA SER A 67 10.15 -6.94 3.22
C SER A 67 11.47 -6.32 2.76
N GLU A 68 11.77 -6.42 1.46
CA GLU A 68 12.91 -5.68 0.91
C GLU A 68 12.82 -4.22 1.36
N ASP A 69 13.92 -3.68 1.90
CA ASP A 69 14.02 -2.31 2.41
C ASP A 69 13.23 -1.37 1.48
N ILE A 70 12.07 -0.88 1.94
CA ILE A 70 11.09 -0.15 1.12
C ILE A 70 11.76 0.99 0.36
N LYS A 71 12.83 1.58 0.92
CA LYS A 71 13.64 2.62 0.27
C LYS A 71 14.36 2.15 -0.99
N LYS A 72 14.78 0.89 -1.05
CA LYS A 72 15.41 0.30 -2.25
C LYS A 72 14.37 0.14 -3.36
N LEU A 73 13.14 -0.27 -3.02
CA LEU A 73 12.03 -0.38 -3.96
C LEU A 73 11.57 1.00 -4.46
N GLU A 74 11.39 1.97 -3.55
CA GLU A 74 11.09 3.36 -3.93
C GLU A 74 12.15 3.93 -4.88
N ARG A 75 13.44 3.68 -4.60
CA ARG A 75 14.54 4.08 -5.50
C ARG A 75 14.46 3.38 -6.85
N SER A 76 14.14 2.09 -6.90
CA SER A 76 14.02 1.36 -8.16
C SER A 76 12.83 1.81 -8.98
N VAL A 77 11.67 2.04 -8.36
CA VAL A 77 10.46 2.58 -9.03
C VAL A 77 10.74 3.96 -9.59
N LYS A 78 11.32 4.86 -8.79
CA LYS A 78 11.70 6.20 -9.25
C LYS A 78 12.74 6.17 -10.38
N SER A 79 13.64 5.18 -10.37
CA SER A 79 14.57 4.96 -11.48
C SER A 79 13.88 4.43 -12.73
N GLN A 80 12.87 3.56 -12.59
CA GLN A 80 12.09 3.02 -13.71
C GLN A 80 11.18 4.10 -14.31
N GLU A 81 10.50 4.89 -13.50
CA GLU A 81 9.72 6.06 -13.94
C GLU A 81 10.56 7.02 -14.79
N ARG A 82 11.80 7.32 -14.34
CA ARG A 82 12.72 8.17 -15.11
C ARG A 82 13.15 7.55 -16.44
N LYS A 83 13.35 6.23 -16.48
CA LYS A 83 13.70 5.52 -17.73
C LYS A 83 12.52 5.51 -18.69
N ILE A 84 11.33 5.18 -18.21
CA ILE A 84 10.10 5.18 -19.00
C ILE A 84 9.82 6.59 -19.53
N ALA A 85 9.97 7.63 -18.71
CA ALA A 85 9.82 9.03 -19.14
C ALA A 85 10.87 9.46 -20.18
N ALA A 86 12.09 8.90 -20.10
CA ALA A 86 13.14 9.16 -21.09
C ALA A 86 12.90 8.41 -22.41
N GLU A 87 12.34 7.21 -22.34
CA GLU A 87 12.02 6.36 -23.51
C GLU A 87 10.71 6.75 -24.21
N ALA A 88 9.74 7.33 -23.48
CA ALA A 88 8.41 7.64 -24.00
C ALA A 88 8.38 8.73 -25.10
N GLY A 89 9.49 9.43 -25.33
CA GLY A 89 9.57 10.49 -26.34
C GLY A 89 8.72 11.72 -25.97
N LYS A 90 9.17 12.90 -26.40
CA LYS A 90 8.38 14.13 -26.20
C LYS A 90 7.24 14.16 -27.22
N LEU A 91 6.03 14.51 -26.76
CA LEU A 91 4.93 14.82 -27.66
C LEU A 91 5.33 15.99 -28.56
N PRO A 92 5.04 15.94 -29.87
CA PRO A 92 5.34 17.05 -30.78
C PRO A 92 4.59 18.30 -30.32
N GLU A 93 5.28 19.44 -30.31
CA GLU A 93 4.65 20.75 -30.07
C GLU A 93 3.61 20.98 -31.18
N ALA A 94 2.37 21.23 -30.79
CA ALA A 94 1.32 21.58 -31.74
C ALA A 94 1.70 22.92 -32.40
N GLU A 95 2.04 22.88 -33.68
CA GLU A 95 2.18 24.09 -34.49
C GLU A 95 0.82 24.78 -34.53
N ASN A 96 0.74 25.96 -33.90
CA ASN A 96 -0.39 26.87 -34.08
C ASN A 96 -0.40 27.29 -35.55
N GLY A 97 -1.35 26.75 -36.31
CA GLY A 97 -1.64 27.20 -37.67
C GLY A 97 -2.10 28.67 -37.64
N GLU A 98 -1.22 29.57 -38.05
CA GLU A 98 -1.60 30.89 -38.52
C GLU A 98 -2.29 30.70 -39.88
N ASP A 99 -3.62 30.73 -39.87
CA ASP A 99 -4.46 30.73 -41.06
C ASP A 99 -4.34 32.13 -41.71
N SER A 100 -3.39 32.28 -42.63
CA SER A 100 -3.25 33.45 -43.48
C SER A 100 -4.31 33.40 -44.59
N ALA A 101 -5.46 34.03 -44.35
CA ALA A 101 -6.46 34.29 -45.37
C ALA A 101 -6.06 35.53 -46.19
N ASP A 102 -5.30 35.31 -47.27
CA ASP A 102 -5.12 36.26 -48.37
C ASP A 102 -5.27 35.51 -49.70
N ASP A 103 -6.49 35.41 -50.23
CA ASP A 103 -6.71 35.37 -51.68
C ASP A 103 -8.18 35.63 -52.00
N GLU A 104 -8.40 36.55 -52.95
CA GLU A 104 -9.47 36.58 -53.96
C GLU A 104 -9.48 38.00 -54.55
N GLY A 105 -8.59 38.20 -55.52
CA GLY A 105 -8.70 39.27 -56.49
C GLY A 105 -9.04 38.69 -57.87
N VAL A 106 -10.26 38.94 -58.35
CA VAL A 106 -10.58 39.25 -59.77
C VAL A 106 -11.74 40.24 -59.80
#